data_AF-A0AAV7TV14-F1
#
_entry.id   AF-A0AAV7TV14-F1
#
_cell.length_a   1.000
_cell.length_b   1.000
_cell.length_c   1.000
_cell.angle_alpha   90.00
_cell.angle_beta   90.00
_cell.angle_gamma   90.00
#
_symmetry.space_group_name_H-M   'P 1'
#
loop_
_entity.id
_entity.type
_entity.pdbx_description
1 polymer ?
#
loop_
_entity_poly.entity_id
_entity_poly.type
_entity_poly.pdbx_seq_one_letter_code
_entity_poly.pdbx_strand_id
1 'polypeptide(L)'
;MQTALLPELGNTAADRIAEGAIQSVAYCDLHAEESAALRRRRVHSSCHLKAGAQDLSRLSCGDGPPSFWRWAREVERIGGSLEQARTSLEAKIDKVDSDLVLLHADHRNLVDKTGTIEARVDELTPVMSRLESTMGGVLARASELERRVEDAEGRTRRNNIRVIGLPEGAEGRDAEAYSESWLRGLVLAGTLTPFLTVFVSACFTE
;
A
#
# COMPACT_ATOMS: atom_id res chain seq x y z
N MET A 1 20.38 28.98 23.73
CA MET A 1 21.32 27.83 23.73
C MET A 1 20.78 26.79 24.68
N GLN A 2 20.26 25.67 24.16
CA GLN A 2 20.35 24.31 24.71
C GLN A 2 19.30 23.44 24.02
N THR A 3 19.76 22.78 22.95
CA THR A 3 19.15 21.61 22.34
C THR A 3 19.40 20.42 23.28
N ALA A 4 18.35 19.92 23.92
CA ALA A 4 18.40 18.68 24.70
C ALA A 4 18.04 17.50 23.78
N LEU A 5 19.02 16.63 23.59
CA LEU A 5 18.95 15.32 22.96
C LEU A 5 18.06 14.36 23.76
N LEU A 6 17.26 13.54 23.06
CA LEU A 6 16.86 12.14 23.33
C LEU A 6 15.79 11.73 22.27
N PRO A 7 15.62 10.43 21.91
CA PRO A 7 16.55 9.30 21.92
C PRO A 7 16.66 8.56 20.56
N GLU A 8 17.83 8.02 20.27
CA GLU A 8 18.07 6.99 19.24
C GLU A 8 17.31 5.69 19.60
N LEU A 9 16.11 5.51 19.06
CA LEU A 9 15.29 4.28 19.22
C LEU A 9 14.84 3.70 17.87
N GLY A 10 15.65 3.89 16.80
CA GLY A 10 15.30 3.40 15.45
C GLY A 10 15.83 2.01 15.08
N ASN A 11 16.97 1.58 15.65
CA ASN A 11 17.75 0.49 15.04
C ASN A 11 17.56 -0.89 15.71
N THR A 12 16.90 -0.97 16.87
CA THR A 12 16.89 -2.24 17.62
C THR A 12 15.81 -3.24 17.20
N ALA A 13 14.79 -2.82 16.44
CA ALA A 13 13.73 -3.72 15.97
C ALA A 13 14.11 -4.40 14.65
N ALA A 14 14.67 -3.65 13.71
CA ALA A 14 15.15 -4.17 12.43
C ALA A 14 16.30 -5.17 12.63
N ASP A 15 17.27 -4.87 13.50
CA ASP A 15 18.38 -5.79 13.82
C ASP A 15 17.87 -7.06 14.51
N ARG A 16 16.87 -6.96 15.39
CA ARG A 16 16.27 -8.15 16.04
C ARG A 16 15.49 -9.03 15.06
N ILE A 17 14.85 -8.44 14.04
CA ILE A 17 14.16 -9.19 12.98
C ILE A 17 15.19 -9.87 12.07
N ALA A 18 16.29 -9.19 11.74
CA ALA A 18 17.37 -9.75 10.95
C ALA A 18 18.09 -10.90 11.68
N GLU A 19 18.41 -10.75 12.97
CA GLU A 19 18.99 -11.81 13.79
C GLU A 19 18.04 -13.01 13.95
N GLY A 20 16.74 -12.75 14.14
CA GLY A 20 15.72 -13.79 14.20
C GLY A 20 15.56 -14.56 12.88
N ALA A 21 15.65 -13.88 11.74
CA ALA A 21 15.61 -14.52 10.42
C ALA A 21 16.86 -15.39 10.18
N ILE A 22 18.04 -14.94 10.57
CA ILE A 22 19.29 -15.72 10.45
C ILE A 22 19.25 -16.96 11.36
N GLN A 23 18.77 -16.83 12.60
CA GLN A 23 18.60 -17.97 13.51
C GLN A 23 17.57 -18.99 13.00
N SER A 24 16.49 -18.52 12.37
CA SER A 24 15.47 -19.39 11.76
C SER A 24 16.01 -20.17 10.56
N VAL A 25 16.77 -19.53 9.67
CA VAL A 25 17.40 -20.21 8.52
C VAL A 25 18.44 -21.24 8.98
N ALA A 26 19.30 -20.87 9.94
CA ALA A 26 20.28 -21.79 10.50
C ALA A 26 19.63 -23.00 11.20
N TYR A 27 18.48 -22.80 11.87
CA TYR A 27 17.71 -23.88 12.46
C TYR A 27 17.09 -24.80 11.41
N CYS A 28 16.57 -24.23 10.29
CA CYS A 28 16.02 -25.02 9.19
C CYS A 28 17.09 -25.89 8.49
N ASP A 29 18.30 -25.37 8.30
CA ASP A 29 19.39 -26.10 7.64
C ASP A 29 19.91 -27.28 8.50
N LEU A 30 20.04 -27.07 9.82
CA LEU A 30 20.39 -28.14 10.76
C LEU A 30 19.32 -29.26 10.80
N HIS A 31 18.03 -28.90 10.77
CA HIS A 31 16.94 -29.87 10.72
C HIS A 31 16.83 -30.60 9.38
N ALA A 32 17.20 -29.95 8.28
CA ALA A 32 17.26 -30.57 6.96
C ALA A 32 18.36 -31.66 6.89
N GLU A 33 19.54 -31.41 7.46
CA GLU A 33 20.61 -32.40 7.56
C GLU A 33 20.26 -33.57 8.49
N GLU A 34 19.62 -33.29 9.63
CA GLU A 34 19.16 -34.32 10.57
C GLU A 34 18.06 -35.21 9.94
N SER A 35 17.14 -34.61 9.17
CA SER A 35 16.11 -35.32 8.41
C SER A 35 16.72 -36.20 7.31
N ALA A 36 17.74 -35.72 6.59
CA ALA A 36 18.46 -36.49 5.59
C ALA A 36 19.28 -37.65 6.21
N ALA A 37 19.83 -37.46 7.42
CA ALA A 37 20.52 -38.49 8.17
C ALA A 37 19.55 -39.58 8.70
N LEU A 38 18.36 -39.19 9.17
CA LEU A 38 17.30 -40.11 9.59
C LEU A 38 16.74 -40.92 8.41
N ARG A 39 16.56 -40.31 7.23
CA ARG A 39 16.19 -41.04 6.00
C ARG A 39 17.25 -42.10 5.63
N ARG A 40 18.54 -41.79 5.76
CA ARG A 40 19.64 -42.76 5.52
C ARG A 40 19.66 -43.91 6.53
N ARG A 41 19.40 -43.66 7.82
CA ARG A 41 19.29 -44.72 8.84
C ARG A 41 18.07 -45.63 8.61
N ARG A 42 16.94 -45.08 8.14
CA ARG A 42 15.72 -45.84 7.87
C ARG A 42 15.91 -46.87 6.73
N VAL A 43 16.67 -46.52 5.69
CA VAL A 43 17.03 -47.43 4.60
C VAL A 43 17.87 -48.61 5.10
N HIS A 44 18.83 -48.39 6.01
CA HIS A 44 19.65 -49.47 6.61
C HIS A 44 18.84 -50.41 7.52
N SER A 45 17.89 -49.89 8.30
CA SER A 45 17.02 -50.72 9.16
C SER A 45 16.07 -51.62 8.36
N SER A 46 15.55 -51.13 7.22
CA SER A 46 14.68 -51.92 6.33
C SER A 46 15.39 -53.15 5.74
N CYS A 47 16.71 -53.07 5.52
CA CYS A 47 17.52 -54.20 5.02
C CYS A 47 17.65 -55.35 6.04
N HIS A 48 17.71 -55.04 7.34
CA HIS A 48 17.78 -56.07 8.39
C HIS A 48 16.45 -56.79 8.62
N LEU A 49 15.31 -56.11 8.46
CA LEU A 49 13.98 -56.73 8.58
C LEU A 49 13.68 -57.70 7.43
N LYS A 50 14.16 -57.42 6.20
CA LYS A 50 14.02 -58.33 5.06
C LYS A 50 14.82 -59.63 5.23
N ALA A 51 15.93 -59.60 5.97
CA ALA A 51 16.74 -60.78 6.24
C ALA A 51 16.05 -61.78 7.19
N GLY A 52 15.25 -61.30 8.15
CA GLY A 52 14.52 -62.16 9.09
C GLY A 52 13.27 -62.85 8.50
N ALA A 53 12.68 -62.28 7.44
CA ALA A 53 11.47 -62.84 6.81
C ALA A 53 11.76 -64.12 5.98
N GLN A 54 12.99 -64.30 5.49
CA GLN A 54 13.39 -65.49 4.73
C GLN A 54 13.58 -66.75 5.59
N ASP A 55 13.71 -66.62 6.92
CA ASP A 55 13.90 -67.77 7.81
C ASP A 55 12.57 -68.46 8.21
N LEU A 56 11.43 -67.79 8.08
CA LEU A 56 10.12 -68.40 8.40
C LEU A 56 9.66 -69.41 7.34
N SER A 57 10.15 -69.29 6.10
CA SER A 57 9.84 -70.22 5.02
C SER A 57 10.45 -71.62 5.23
N ARG A 58 11.44 -71.74 6.12
CA ARG A 58 12.14 -73.01 6.44
C ARG A 58 11.46 -73.85 7.52
N LEU A 59 10.44 -73.32 8.21
CA LEU A 59 9.71 -74.02 9.27
C LEU A 59 8.51 -74.84 8.74
N SER A 60 8.29 -74.90 7.43
CA SER A 60 7.23 -75.73 6.86
C SER A 60 7.72 -77.17 6.71
N CYS A 61 7.63 -77.96 7.79
CA CYS A 61 7.51 -79.43 7.79
C CYS A 61 7.24 -79.96 9.22
N GLY A 62 5.99 -80.27 9.56
CA GLY A 62 5.62 -81.24 10.61
C GLY A 62 5.22 -80.70 12.00
N ASP A 63 3.97 -80.96 12.41
CA ASP A 63 3.46 -81.06 13.80
C ASP A 63 3.06 -79.80 14.60
N GLY A 64 2.45 -78.80 13.96
CA GLY A 64 1.69 -77.74 14.66
C GLY A 64 0.17 -78.02 14.70
N PRO A 65 -0.54 -77.84 15.84
CA PRO A 65 -2.00 -78.05 15.90
C PRO A 65 -2.76 -77.10 14.95
N PRO A 66 -3.93 -77.49 14.39
CA PRO A 66 -4.66 -76.70 13.38
C PRO A 66 -4.96 -75.24 13.77
N SER A 67 -5.07 -74.92 15.06
CA SER A 67 -5.26 -73.57 15.60
C SER A 67 -4.04 -72.66 15.39
N PHE A 68 -2.82 -73.20 15.40
CA PHE A 68 -1.58 -72.47 15.17
C PHE A 68 -1.54 -71.88 13.76
N TRP A 69 -1.90 -72.67 12.74
CA TRP A 69 -1.92 -72.20 11.35
C TRP A 69 -2.97 -71.11 11.08
N ARG A 70 -4.10 -71.16 11.79
CA ARG A 70 -5.10 -70.09 11.74
C ARG A 70 -4.56 -68.80 12.36
N TRP A 71 -3.90 -68.90 13.52
CA TRP A 71 -3.25 -67.75 14.16
C TRP A 71 -2.12 -67.17 13.30
N ALA A 72 -1.26 -68.01 12.72
CA ALA A 72 -0.16 -67.57 11.85
C ALA A 72 -0.66 -66.77 10.64
N ARG A 73 -1.73 -67.25 9.97
CA ARG A 73 -2.36 -66.52 8.86
C ARG A 73 -2.94 -65.18 9.30
N GLU A 74 -3.53 -65.14 10.49
CA GLU A 74 -4.10 -63.91 11.04
C GLU A 74 -3.01 -62.89 11.38
N VAL A 75 -1.89 -63.34 11.95
CA VAL A 75 -0.70 -62.50 12.19
C VAL A 75 -0.13 -61.97 10.88
N GLU A 76 -0.04 -62.80 9.84
CA GLU A 76 0.40 -62.37 8.50
C GLU A 76 -0.56 -61.33 7.90
N ARG A 77 -1.87 -61.54 8.03
CA ARG A 77 -2.91 -60.59 7.60
C ARG A 77 -2.77 -59.24 8.31
N ILE A 78 -2.58 -59.26 9.63
CA ILE A 78 -2.41 -58.05 10.44
C ILE A 78 -1.09 -57.36 10.07
N GLY A 79 -0.01 -58.12 9.91
CA GLY A 79 1.30 -57.61 9.49
C GLY A 79 1.24 -56.92 8.12
N GLY A 80 0.56 -57.54 7.15
CA GLY A 80 0.33 -56.93 5.83
C GLY A 80 -0.50 -55.64 5.91
N SER A 81 -1.55 -55.62 6.74
CA SER A 81 -2.36 -54.43 6.96
C SER A 81 -1.56 -53.30 7.64
N LEU A 82 -0.67 -53.63 8.57
CA LEU A 82 0.19 -52.66 9.26
C LEU A 82 1.22 -52.06 8.32
N GLU A 83 1.87 -52.87 7.48
CA GLU A 83 2.81 -52.39 6.46
C GLU A 83 2.10 -51.51 5.42
N GLN A 84 0.88 -51.88 5.00
CA GLN A 84 0.08 -51.02 4.12
C GLN A 84 -0.24 -49.67 4.77
N ALA A 85 -0.67 -49.66 6.03
CA ALA A 85 -0.91 -48.42 6.78
C ALA A 85 0.35 -47.57 6.92
N ARG A 86 1.51 -48.21 7.19
CA ARG A 86 2.80 -47.55 7.28
C ARG A 86 3.18 -46.87 5.97
N THR A 87 3.17 -47.59 4.86
CA THR A 87 3.51 -47.02 3.54
C THR A 87 2.57 -45.87 3.14
N SER A 88 1.29 -45.97 3.48
CA SER A 88 0.30 -44.90 3.28
C SER A 88 0.62 -43.64 4.10
N LEU A 89 1.01 -43.81 5.37
CA LEU A 89 1.44 -42.69 6.21
C LEU A 89 2.76 -42.08 5.73
N GLU A 90 3.74 -42.88 5.32
CA GLU A 90 4.99 -42.40 4.74
C GLU A 90 4.72 -41.54 3.49
N ALA A 91 3.86 -42.01 2.57
CA ALA A 91 3.49 -41.24 1.38
C ALA A 91 2.75 -39.92 1.72
N LYS A 92 1.90 -39.92 2.76
CA LYS A 92 1.23 -38.69 3.21
C LYS A 92 2.20 -37.70 3.85
N ILE A 93 3.19 -38.19 4.61
CA ILE A 93 4.25 -37.36 5.20
C ILE A 93 5.08 -36.72 4.08
N ASP A 94 5.51 -37.50 3.09
CA ASP A 94 6.28 -36.97 1.95
C ASP A 94 5.48 -35.91 1.17
N LYS A 95 4.17 -36.08 1.06
CA LYS A 95 3.28 -35.07 0.46
C LYS A 95 3.23 -33.79 1.31
N VAL A 96 3.03 -33.91 2.62
CA VAL A 96 2.99 -32.74 3.52
C VAL A 96 4.33 -32.01 3.52
N ASP A 97 5.46 -32.72 3.52
CA ASP A 97 6.79 -32.13 3.41
C ASP A 97 6.93 -31.33 2.10
N SER A 98 6.44 -31.89 0.99
CA SER A 98 6.47 -31.21 -0.32
C SER A 98 5.60 -29.96 -0.33
N ASP A 99 4.38 -30.04 0.20
CA ASP A 99 3.45 -28.91 0.30
C ASP A 99 4.02 -27.80 1.20
N LEU A 100 4.71 -28.17 2.30
CA LEU A 100 5.35 -27.22 3.22
C LEU A 100 6.51 -26.47 2.55
N VAL A 101 7.33 -27.13 1.73
CA VAL A 101 8.40 -26.49 0.96
C VAL A 101 7.81 -25.47 -0.02
N LEU A 102 6.72 -25.80 -0.70
CA LEU A 102 6.04 -24.88 -1.61
C LEU A 102 5.46 -23.67 -0.86
N LEU A 103 4.77 -23.90 0.27
CA LEU A 103 4.25 -22.82 1.09
C LEU A 103 5.35 -21.88 1.61
N HIS A 104 6.51 -22.41 1.99
CA HIS A 104 7.65 -21.60 2.37
C HIS A 104 8.19 -20.76 1.20
N ALA A 105 8.22 -21.30 -0.01
CA ALA A 105 8.63 -20.54 -1.20
C ALA A 105 7.62 -19.42 -1.51
N ASP A 106 6.33 -19.71 -1.48
CA ASP A 106 5.27 -18.72 -1.70
C ASP A 106 5.26 -17.65 -0.61
N HIS A 107 5.46 -18.02 0.65
CA HIS A 107 5.55 -17.08 1.75
C HIS A 107 6.72 -16.10 1.57
N ARG A 108 7.91 -16.59 1.19
CA ARG A 108 9.07 -15.73 0.88
C ARG A 108 8.76 -14.77 -0.27
N ASN A 109 8.17 -15.27 -1.35
CA ASN A 109 7.76 -14.44 -2.49
C ASN A 109 6.79 -13.32 -2.08
N LEU A 110 5.87 -13.61 -1.15
CA LEU A 110 4.94 -12.61 -0.63
C LEU A 110 5.64 -11.59 0.27
N VAL A 111 6.58 -12.02 1.12
CA VAL A 111 7.40 -11.12 1.94
C VAL A 111 8.19 -10.15 1.05
N ASP A 112 8.85 -10.64 0.00
CA ASP A 112 9.63 -9.81 -0.92
C ASP A 112 8.76 -8.79 -1.67
N LYS A 113 7.59 -9.23 -2.15
CA LYS A 113 6.62 -8.33 -2.80
C LYS A 113 6.11 -7.28 -1.85
N THR A 114 5.84 -7.65 -0.59
CA THR A 114 5.36 -6.73 0.44
C THR A 114 6.43 -5.69 0.75
N GLY A 115 7.67 -6.09 0.96
CA GLY A 115 8.78 -5.15 1.19
C GLY A 115 9.01 -4.19 0.00
N THR A 116 8.83 -4.67 -1.23
CA THR A 116 8.90 -3.81 -2.43
C THR A 116 7.77 -2.78 -2.46
N ILE A 117 6.56 -3.16 -2.05
CA ILE A 117 5.42 -2.24 -1.99
C ILE A 117 5.63 -1.21 -0.88
N GLU A 118 6.07 -1.63 0.30
CA GLU A 118 6.38 -0.75 1.43
C GLU A 118 7.42 0.31 1.05
N ALA A 119 8.53 -0.10 0.43
CA ALA A 119 9.55 0.84 -0.04
C ALA A 119 9.02 1.87 -1.05
N ARG A 120 8.13 1.44 -1.97
CA ARG A 120 7.48 2.35 -2.92
C ARG A 120 6.52 3.32 -2.24
N VAL A 121 5.80 2.87 -1.21
CA VAL A 121 4.91 3.73 -0.42
C VAL A 121 5.73 4.77 0.35
N ASP A 122 6.84 4.36 0.95
CA ASP A 122 7.75 5.26 1.66
C ASP A 122 8.37 6.31 0.73
N GLU A 123 8.65 5.96 -0.53
CA GLU A 123 9.12 6.91 -1.54
C GLU A 123 8.02 7.89 -2.01
N LEU A 124 6.79 7.39 -2.21
CA LEU A 124 5.68 8.21 -2.73
C LEU A 124 5.11 9.17 -1.68
N THR A 125 5.11 8.80 -0.41
CA THR A 125 4.59 9.61 0.69
C THR A 125 5.18 11.04 0.76
N PRO A 126 6.52 11.24 0.77
CA PRO A 126 7.11 12.58 0.77
C PRO A 126 6.87 13.34 -0.55
N VAL A 127 6.74 12.64 -1.68
CA VAL A 127 6.41 13.28 -2.96
C VAL A 127 5.01 13.86 -2.92
N MET A 128 4.03 13.12 -2.39
CA MET A 128 2.66 13.60 -2.22
C MET A 128 2.62 14.81 -1.28
N SER A 129 3.27 14.73 -0.13
CA SER A 129 3.33 15.86 0.81
C SER A 129 3.96 17.12 0.19
N ARG A 130 5.02 16.96 -0.60
CA ARG A 130 5.63 18.07 -1.35
C ARG A 130 4.66 18.65 -2.38
N LEU A 131 3.96 17.80 -3.14
CA LEU A 131 2.97 18.24 -4.13
C LEU A 131 1.84 19.04 -3.47
N GLU A 132 1.28 18.55 -2.37
CA GLU A 132 0.26 19.24 -1.59
C GLU A 132 0.73 20.62 -1.13
N SER A 133 1.95 20.70 -0.59
CA SER A 133 2.56 21.98 -0.18
C SER A 133 2.72 22.94 -1.37
N THR A 134 3.23 22.45 -2.52
CA THR A 134 3.37 23.29 -3.71
C THR A 134 2.03 23.77 -4.25
N MET A 135 1.01 22.91 -4.26
CA MET A 135 -0.35 23.24 -4.67
C MET A 135 -0.92 24.35 -3.78
N GLY A 136 -0.80 24.21 -2.46
CA GLY A 136 -1.21 25.24 -1.51
C GLY A 136 -0.51 26.58 -1.76
N GLY A 137 0.79 26.55 -2.01
CA GLY A 137 1.56 27.76 -2.34
C GLY A 137 1.21 28.38 -3.70
N VAL A 138 0.77 27.59 -4.68
CA VAL A 138 0.26 28.11 -5.97
C VAL A 138 -1.12 28.73 -5.80
N LEU A 139 -2.03 28.06 -5.08
CA LEU A 139 -3.38 28.58 -4.81
C LEU A 139 -3.33 29.91 -4.04
N ALA A 140 -2.48 30.01 -3.02
CA ALA A 140 -2.29 31.26 -2.29
C ALA A 140 -1.79 32.41 -3.19
N ARG A 141 -0.85 32.11 -4.10
CA ARG A 141 -0.34 33.10 -5.06
C ARG A 141 -1.40 33.50 -6.09
N ALA A 142 -2.21 32.56 -6.55
CA ALA A 142 -3.32 32.85 -7.47
C ALA A 142 -4.33 33.80 -6.82
N SER A 143 -4.76 33.50 -5.58
CA SER A 143 -5.69 34.35 -4.83
C SER A 143 -5.13 35.76 -4.58
N GLU A 144 -3.84 35.89 -4.23
CA GLU A 144 -3.23 37.21 -4.07
C GLU A 144 -3.14 37.96 -5.41
N LEU A 145 -2.87 37.28 -6.52
CA LEU A 145 -2.88 37.91 -7.84
C LEU A 145 -4.29 38.36 -8.24
N GLU A 146 -5.32 37.56 -8.00
CA GLU A 146 -6.72 37.93 -8.22
C GLU A 146 -7.08 39.20 -7.46
N ARG A 147 -6.77 39.24 -6.16
CA ARG A 147 -7.00 40.42 -5.30
C ARG A 147 -6.26 41.66 -5.81
N ARG A 148 -5.03 41.51 -6.30
CA ARG A 148 -4.24 42.61 -6.86
C ARG A 148 -4.82 43.11 -8.19
N VAL A 149 -5.32 42.21 -9.03
CA VAL A 149 -6.01 42.58 -10.27
C VAL A 149 -7.28 43.34 -9.96
N GLU A 150 -8.09 42.86 -9.00
CA GLU A 150 -9.32 43.52 -8.58
C GLU A 150 -9.05 44.94 -8.03
N ASP A 151 -8.05 45.11 -7.15
CA ASP A 151 -7.66 46.44 -6.66
C ASP A 151 -7.16 47.36 -7.79
N ALA A 152 -6.38 46.83 -8.75
CA ALA A 152 -5.91 47.59 -9.90
C ALA A 152 -7.06 48.02 -10.83
N GLU A 153 -8.02 47.14 -11.08
CA GLU A 153 -9.23 47.46 -11.83
C GLU A 153 -10.09 48.50 -11.10
N GLY A 154 -10.27 48.34 -9.78
CA GLY A 154 -10.98 49.29 -8.93
C GLY A 154 -10.35 50.68 -8.95
N ARG A 155 -9.01 50.77 -8.88
CA ARG A 155 -8.28 52.06 -9.00
C ARG A 155 -8.46 52.70 -10.37
N THR A 156 -8.42 51.90 -11.42
CA THR A 156 -8.57 52.38 -12.80
C THR A 156 -9.99 52.88 -13.06
N ARG A 157 -11.01 52.22 -12.52
CA ARG A 157 -12.42 52.61 -12.70
C ARG A 157 -12.86 53.78 -11.82
N ARG A 158 -12.19 54.04 -10.69
CA ARG A 158 -12.56 55.10 -9.73
C ARG A 158 -12.69 56.50 -10.34
N ASN A 159 -11.87 56.80 -11.34
CA ASN A 159 -11.89 58.12 -12.01
C ASN A 159 -12.66 58.11 -13.33
N ASN A 160 -13.25 56.97 -13.71
CA ASN A 160 -14.00 56.85 -14.96
C ASN A 160 -15.47 57.12 -14.70
N ILE A 161 -16.04 58.06 -15.44
CA ILE A 161 -17.48 58.35 -15.42
C ILE A 161 -18.13 57.59 -16.57
N ARG A 162 -19.20 56.83 -16.27
CA ARG A 162 -19.98 56.11 -17.29
C ARG A 162 -21.28 56.86 -17.56
N VAL A 163 -21.41 57.40 -18.77
CA VAL A 163 -22.64 58.07 -19.23
C VAL A 163 -23.49 57.07 -20.02
N ILE A 164 -24.72 56.82 -19.57
CA ILE A 164 -25.64 55.84 -20.17
C ILE A 164 -26.83 56.59 -20.78
N GLY A 165 -27.26 56.20 -21.99
CA GLY A 165 -28.44 56.78 -22.65
C GLY A 165 -28.15 58.04 -23.48
N LEU A 166 -26.89 58.31 -23.80
CA LEU A 166 -26.52 59.38 -24.73
C LEU A 166 -26.78 58.89 -26.17
N PRO A 167 -27.55 59.62 -27.00
CA PRO A 167 -27.79 59.21 -28.38
C PRO A 167 -26.50 59.26 -29.21
N GLU A 168 -26.24 58.20 -29.98
CA GLU A 168 -25.05 58.07 -30.81
C GLU A 168 -24.94 59.23 -31.81
N GLY A 169 -23.76 59.85 -31.88
CA GLY A 169 -23.48 60.95 -32.81
C GLY A 169 -23.91 62.35 -32.34
N ALA A 170 -24.49 62.49 -31.14
CA ALA A 170 -24.84 63.81 -30.56
C ALA A 170 -23.61 64.70 -30.26
N GLU A 171 -22.46 64.06 -30.08
CA GLU A 171 -21.15 64.67 -29.85
C GLU A 171 -20.53 65.30 -31.12
N GLY A 172 -21.01 64.94 -32.32
CA GLY A 172 -20.54 65.53 -33.57
C GLY A 172 -19.05 65.26 -33.85
N ARG A 173 -18.28 66.30 -34.22
CA ARG A 173 -16.85 66.18 -34.55
C ARG A 173 -15.90 66.38 -33.36
N ASP A 174 -16.41 66.90 -32.23
CA ASP A 174 -15.60 67.25 -31.07
C ASP A 174 -16.33 66.86 -29.78
N ALA A 175 -15.96 65.68 -29.26
CA ALA A 175 -16.57 65.09 -28.07
C ALA A 175 -16.23 65.86 -26.78
N GLU A 176 -15.09 66.54 -26.72
CA GLU A 176 -14.66 67.29 -25.53
C GLU A 176 -15.53 68.52 -25.33
N ALA A 177 -15.71 69.33 -26.40
CA ALA A 177 -16.53 70.52 -26.38
C ALA A 177 -18.01 70.22 -26.06
N TYR A 178 -18.54 69.11 -26.62
CA TYR A 178 -19.88 68.64 -26.29
C TYR A 178 -20.00 68.24 -24.81
N SER A 179 -19.06 67.44 -24.30
CA SER A 179 -19.03 66.99 -22.91
C SER A 179 -18.96 68.16 -21.94
N GLU A 180 -18.15 69.18 -22.24
CA GLU A 180 -18.02 70.37 -21.42
C GLU A 180 -19.32 71.18 -21.37
N SER A 181 -19.96 71.40 -22.52
CA SER A 181 -21.25 72.10 -22.60
C SER A 181 -22.36 71.36 -21.85
N TRP A 182 -22.42 70.03 -22.03
CA TRP A 182 -23.39 69.16 -21.39
C TRP A 182 -23.22 69.13 -19.86
N LEU A 183 -21.98 68.98 -19.37
CA LEU A 183 -21.68 69.01 -17.93
C LEU A 183 -21.98 70.38 -17.31
N ARG A 184 -21.64 71.48 -17.98
CA ARG A 184 -21.99 72.83 -17.53
C ARG A 184 -23.51 72.99 -17.39
N GLY A 185 -24.28 72.49 -18.36
CA GLY A 185 -25.74 72.49 -18.30
C GLY A 185 -26.28 71.71 -17.09
N LEU A 186 -25.73 70.53 -16.81
CA LEU A 186 -26.12 69.68 -15.68
C LEU A 186 -25.81 70.29 -14.31
N VAL A 187 -24.62 70.87 -14.15
CA VAL A 187 -24.18 71.48 -12.88
C VAL A 187 -24.95 72.76 -12.60
N LEU A 188 -25.14 73.61 -13.62
CA LEU A 188 -25.83 74.90 -13.48
C LEU A 188 -27.35 74.75 -13.30
N ALA A 189 -27.96 73.68 -13.82
CA ALA A 189 -29.38 73.41 -13.64
C ALA A 189 -29.72 72.84 -12.25
N GLY A 190 -28.72 72.53 -11.40
CA GLY A 190 -28.95 71.97 -10.05
C GLY A 190 -29.56 70.57 -10.03
N THR A 191 -29.68 69.91 -11.18
CA THR A 191 -30.37 68.62 -11.37
C THR A 191 -29.52 67.40 -11.01
N LEU A 192 -28.29 67.58 -10.52
CA LEU A 192 -27.44 66.48 -10.05
C LEU A 192 -27.87 65.92 -8.67
N THR A 193 -28.77 66.61 -7.96
CA THR A 193 -29.10 66.31 -6.55
C THR A 193 -29.99 65.08 -6.31
N PRO A 194 -30.89 64.63 -7.23
CA PRO A 194 -31.60 63.36 -7.03
C PRO A 194 -30.99 62.17 -7.80
N PHE A 195 -30.16 62.38 -8.83
CA PHE A 195 -29.61 61.29 -9.65
C PHE A 195 -28.27 60.72 -9.13
N LEU A 196 -27.42 61.54 -8.49
CA LEU A 196 -26.17 61.04 -7.88
C LEU A 196 -26.39 60.37 -6.51
N THR A 197 -27.40 60.80 -5.74
CA THR A 197 -27.70 60.25 -4.41
C THR A 197 -28.14 58.79 -4.44
N VAL A 198 -28.82 58.36 -5.50
CA VAL A 198 -29.26 56.96 -5.65
C VAL A 198 -28.10 56.03 -6.03
N PHE A 199 -27.15 56.49 -6.84
CA PHE A 199 -26.05 55.64 -7.33
C PHE A 199 -24.91 55.47 -6.32
N VAL A 200 -24.61 56.48 -5.49
CA VAL A 200 -23.60 56.34 -4.43
C VAL A 200 -24.01 55.31 -3.38
N SER A 201 -25.32 55.11 -3.15
CA SER A 201 -25.83 54.11 -2.20
C SER A 201 -25.75 52.66 -2.71
N ALA A 202 -25.66 52.43 -4.02
CA ALA A 202 -25.68 51.08 -4.61
C ALA A 202 -24.28 50.48 -4.85
N CYS A 203 -23.22 51.30 -4.82
CA CYS A 203 -21.84 50.84 -5.05
C CYS A 203 -21.00 50.66 -3.77
N PHE A 204 -21.58 50.86 -2.57
CA PHE A 204 -20.86 50.75 -1.28
C PHE A 204 -21.23 49.51 -0.46
N THR A 205 -21.99 48.58 -1.04
CA THR A 205 -22.32 47.28 -0.42
C THR A 205 -22.00 46.16 -1.40
N GLU A 206 -20.75 45.75 -1.42
CA GLU A 206 -20.28 44.35 -1.49
C GLU A 206 -18.79 44.32 -1.15
#